data_AF-A0A132B760-F1
#
_entry.id   AF-A0A132B760-F1
#
_cell.length_a   1.000
_cell.length_b   1.000
_cell.length_c   1.000
_cell.angle_alpha   90.00
_cell.angle_beta   90.00
_cell.angle_gamma   90.00
#
_symmetry.space_group_name_H-M   'P 1'
#
loop_
_entity.id
_entity.type
_entity.pdbx_description
1 polymer ?
#
loop_
_entity_poly.entity_id
_entity_poly.type
_entity_poly.pdbx_seq_one_letter_code
_entity_poly.pdbx_strand_id
1 'polypeptide(L)'
;MMRNEEEECHGGKRRKLAPTTNGEGEETIGLLSHNVSSTNHLSSAQNLYTLGQKITHILRLVKLHFLKGRPERIFPLVKNHLLTTIIFLVPSFLHRTTTPSKLHSTSYLDGLRGVAAFFVFIHHSVIDWYPFLKYGYGSSADDHNIFQLPFIRLLYSGGAMVCIFFVISGFVLSKKGLMLSRNGEHQRLLDLLASSVFRRAMRLHIPTIISSFLSMLMVRLNWYEKRHWTPKRLGTFSEQWAHWWLHTQYILNPFQEIGGREIYWPPYNFHLWTIPMEVYGSMIVFISLLAFCKLPEILRIILLAGFTLYSLWSIGYWPVFLFLSGTTLAAIHVWETSPALPPQLAPATQGTSTLYLARFSSALPSYLEKSTPIN
;
A
#
# COMPACT_ATOMS: atom_id res chain seq x y z
N MET A 1 5.19 46.30 18.64
CA MET A 1 6.29 46.59 19.59
C MET A 1 7.32 45.49 19.39
N MET A 2 8.44 45.86 18.77
CA MET A 2 9.52 44.97 18.31
C MET A 2 10.35 44.43 19.47
N ARG A 3 10.94 43.23 19.30
CA ARG A 3 12.36 43.01 19.58
C ARG A 3 12.90 41.78 18.83
N ASN A 4 13.77 42.06 17.87
CA ASN A 4 14.79 41.17 17.30
C ASN A 4 15.99 41.12 18.25
N GLU A 5 16.83 40.08 18.13
CA GLU A 5 18.30 40.05 18.37
C GLU A 5 18.73 38.61 18.00
N GLU A 6 19.23 38.32 16.80
CA GLU A 6 20.57 38.54 16.22
C GLU A 6 21.67 37.57 16.72
N GLU A 7 22.24 36.88 15.73
CA GLU A 7 23.44 36.05 15.77
C GLU A 7 24.71 36.90 15.96
N GLU A 8 25.76 36.35 16.59
CA GLU A 8 27.12 36.67 16.15
C GLU A 8 28.13 35.54 16.45
N CYS A 9 29.01 35.33 15.47
CA CYS A 9 30.00 34.28 15.35
C CYS A 9 31.39 34.88 15.58
N HIS A 10 32.25 34.26 16.39
CA HIS A 10 33.69 34.60 16.42
C HIS A 10 34.59 33.37 16.50
N GLY A 11 35.57 33.32 15.61
CA GLY A 11 36.57 32.27 15.49
C GLY A 11 37.77 32.42 16.42
N GLY A 12 38.50 31.32 16.62
CA GLY A 12 39.74 31.27 17.40
C GLY A 12 40.63 30.09 17.00
N LYS A 13 41.90 30.38 16.71
CA LYS A 13 42.94 29.52 16.11
C LYS A 13 43.47 28.39 17.01
N ARG A 14 43.80 27.27 16.34
CA ARG A 14 44.89 26.28 16.54
C ARG A 14 45.77 26.35 17.79
N ARG A 15 45.93 25.20 18.47
CA ARG A 15 47.22 24.75 19.05
C ARG A 15 47.43 23.24 18.83
N LYS A 16 48.66 22.89 18.43
CA LYS A 16 49.21 21.55 18.23
C LYS A 16 49.55 20.89 19.58
N LEU A 17 49.36 19.57 19.68
CA LEU A 17 50.16 18.68 20.54
C LEU A 17 50.23 17.29 19.88
N ALA A 18 51.41 16.69 19.92
CA ALA A 18 51.76 15.31 19.57
C ALA A 18 52.78 14.84 20.65
N PRO A 19 53.27 13.59 20.64
CA PRO A 19 52.59 12.29 20.61
C PRO A 19 53.12 11.32 21.71
N THR A 20 52.42 10.21 22.01
CA THR A 20 52.94 9.03 22.75
C THR A 20 52.12 7.80 22.32
N THR A 21 52.59 6.95 21.39
CA THR A 21 53.40 5.71 21.53
C THR A 21 52.67 4.47 22.08
N ASN A 22 52.93 3.35 21.39
CA ASN A 22 52.62 1.93 21.67
C ASN A 22 51.25 1.47 21.16
N GLY A 23 51.11 0.45 20.32
CA GLY A 23 52.02 -0.57 19.85
C GLY A 23 51.20 -1.85 19.59
N GLU A 24 51.28 -2.35 18.36
CA GLU A 24 51.01 -3.74 17.95
C GLU A 24 49.56 -4.27 17.96
N GLY A 25 49.04 -4.55 16.76
CA GLY A 25 47.79 -5.31 16.60
C GLY A 25 47.06 -5.17 15.25
N GLU A 26 47.72 -4.88 14.13
CA GLU A 26 47.07 -4.86 12.81
C GLU A 26 47.84 -5.71 11.79
N GLU A 27 47.56 -7.02 11.77
CA GLU A 27 47.90 -7.83 10.61
C GLU A 27 46.96 -9.05 10.46
N THR A 28 45.63 -8.86 10.54
CA THR A 28 44.69 -9.92 10.08
C THR A 28 43.25 -9.45 9.76
N ILE A 29 43.03 -8.22 9.30
CA ILE A 29 41.68 -7.71 8.91
C ILE A 29 41.63 -7.22 7.43
N GLY A 30 42.68 -7.47 6.64
CA GLY A 30 42.76 -6.98 5.26
C GLY A 30 42.08 -7.82 4.16
N LEU A 31 41.77 -9.10 4.40
CA LEU A 31 41.51 -10.04 3.30
C LEU A 31 40.05 -10.52 3.11
N LEU A 32 39.10 -10.15 4.00
CA LEU A 32 37.69 -10.56 3.87
C LEU A 32 36.71 -9.41 3.54
N SER A 33 37.15 -8.15 3.64
CA SER A 33 36.30 -6.98 3.35
C SER A 33 36.23 -6.64 1.85
N HIS A 34 37.27 -6.97 1.07
CA HIS A 34 37.37 -6.55 -0.34
C HIS A 34 36.55 -7.37 -1.35
N ASN A 35 36.02 -8.54 -0.97
CA ASN A 35 35.28 -9.41 -1.89
C ASN A 35 33.74 -9.27 -1.82
N VAL A 36 33.18 -8.68 -0.76
CA VAL A 36 31.71 -8.57 -0.61
C VAL A 36 31.16 -7.23 -1.16
N SER A 37 31.96 -6.16 -1.14
CA SER A 37 31.54 -4.87 -1.70
C SER A 37 31.62 -4.83 -3.24
N SER A 38 32.61 -5.52 -3.81
CA SER A 38 32.84 -5.58 -5.25
C SER A 38 31.75 -6.36 -6.01
N THR A 39 31.16 -7.40 -5.39
CA THR A 39 30.14 -8.25 -6.03
C THR A 39 28.77 -7.59 -6.14
N ASN A 40 28.38 -6.74 -5.18
CA ASN A 40 27.11 -6.01 -5.20
C ASN A 40 27.12 -4.79 -6.14
N HIS A 41 28.27 -4.12 -6.28
CA HIS A 41 28.45 -3.06 -7.28
C HIS A 41 28.52 -3.60 -8.71
N LEU A 42 29.12 -4.79 -8.93
CA LEU A 42 29.12 -5.43 -10.24
C LEU A 42 27.72 -5.92 -10.66
N SER A 43 26.91 -6.47 -9.74
CA SER A 43 25.53 -6.93 -10.03
C SER A 43 24.61 -5.77 -10.43
N SER A 44 24.70 -4.64 -9.73
CA SER A 44 23.91 -3.44 -10.04
C SER A 44 24.34 -2.80 -11.37
N ALA A 45 25.65 -2.76 -11.64
CA ALA A 45 26.19 -2.30 -12.91
C ALA A 45 25.85 -3.25 -14.08
N GLN A 46 25.83 -4.57 -13.87
CA GLN A 46 25.39 -5.54 -14.87
C GLN A 46 23.89 -5.46 -15.15
N ASN A 47 23.07 -5.16 -14.15
CA ASN A 47 21.64 -4.93 -14.34
C ASN A 47 21.35 -3.61 -15.08
N LEU A 48 22.11 -2.55 -14.80
CA LEU A 48 22.04 -1.29 -15.55
C LEU A 48 22.60 -1.42 -16.97
N TYR A 49 23.65 -2.20 -17.16
CA TYR A 49 24.22 -2.50 -18.48
C TYR A 49 23.27 -3.36 -19.32
N THR A 50 22.64 -4.38 -18.75
CA THR A 50 21.64 -5.21 -19.44
C THR A 50 20.34 -4.45 -19.71
N LEU A 51 19.93 -3.54 -18.81
CA LEU A 51 18.81 -2.61 -19.07
C LEU A 51 19.17 -1.60 -20.16
N GLY A 52 20.38 -1.04 -20.13
CA GLY A 52 20.92 -0.17 -21.17
C GLY A 52 21.02 -0.87 -22.52
N GLN A 53 21.44 -2.13 -22.57
CA GLN A 53 21.46 -2.93 -23.79
C GLN A 53 20.05 -3.24 -24.29
N LYS A 54 19.08 -3.56 -23.42
CA LYS A 54 17.68 -3.76 -23.80
C LYS A 54 17.05 -2.48 -24.33
N ILE A 55 17.30 -1.34 -23.70
CA ILE A 55 16.83 -0.02 -24.16
C ILE A 55 17.49 0.33 -25.48
N THR A 56 18.80 0.13 -25.64
CA THR A 56 19.52 0.40 -26.90
C THR A 56 19.06 -0.53 -28.01
N HIS A 57 18.71 -1.78 -27.70
CA HIS A 57 18.13 -2.74 -28.64
C HIS A 57 16.69 -2.35 -29.02
N ILE A 58 15.87 -1.90 -28.07
CA ILE A 58 14.52 -1.39 -28.35
C ILE A 58 14.59 -0.11 -29.17
N LEU A 59 15.48 0.83 -28.83
CA LEU A 59 15.71 2.05 -29.58
C LEU A 59 16.30 1.76 -30.97
N ARG A 60 17.18 0.76 -31.11
CA ARG A 60 17.64 0.27 -32.43
C ARG A 60 16.50 -0.36 -33.22
N LEU A 61 15.62 -1.15 -32.60
CA LEU A 61 14.47 -1.75 -33.26
C LEU A 61 13.47 -0.68 -33.70
N VAL A 62 13.18 0.30 -32.85
CA VAL A 62 12.33 1.46 -33.15
C VAL A 62 12.96 2.31 -34.25
N LYS A 63 14.27 2.60 -34.16
CA LYS A 63 15.01 3.38 -35.17
C LYS A 63 15.15 2.64 -36.51
N LEU A 64 15.38 1.32 -36.50
CA LEU A 64 15.39 0.47 -37.69
C LEU A 64 13.98 0.31 -38.29
N HIS A 65 12.92 0.36 -37.47
CA HIS A 65 11.53 0.35 -37.95
C HIS A 65 11.10 1.70 -38.52
N PHE A 66 11.51 2.82 -37.91
CA PHE A 66 11.15 4.18 -38.35
C PHE A 66 11.96 4.62 -39.57
N LEU A 67 13.24 4.23 -39.68
CA LEU A 67 14.10 4.61 -40.80
C LEU A 67 13.97 3.69 -42.03
N LYS A 68 13.39 2.49 -41.87
CA LYS A 68 13.18 1.54 -42.97
C LYS A 68 11.68 1.36 -43.17
N GLY A 69 11.04 2.37 -43.77
CA GLY A 69 9.60 2.43 -44.04
C GLY A 69 9.05 1.15 -44.69
N ARG A 70 8.67 0.18 -43.85
CA ARG A 70 8.00 -1.07 -44.24
C ARG A 70 6.60 -1.07 -43.64
N PRO A 71 5.64 -0.35 -44.26
CA PRO A 71 4.25 -0.25 -43.78
C PRO A 71 3.55 -1.62 -43.67
N GLU A 72 4.00 -2.61 -44.44
CA GLU A 72 3.49 -3.99 -44.51
C GLU A 72 3.42 -4.73 -43.15
N ARG A 73 4.27 -4.37 -42.17
CA ARG A 73 4.34 -5.02 -40.85
C ARG A 73 3.74 -4.19 -39.71
N ILE A 74 3.55 -2.89 -39.91
CA ILE A 74 2.95 -1.98 -38.92
C ILE A 74 1.43 -2.18 -38.88
N PHE A 75 0.81 -2.32 -40.05
CA PHE A 75 -0.63 -2.52 -40.17
C PHE A 75 -1.14 -3.76 -39.40
N PRO A 76 -0.55 -4.97 -39.53
CA PRO A 76 -1.00 -6.13 -38.75
C PRO A 76 -0.71 -6.00 -37.25
N LEU A 77 0.37 -5.32 -36.85
CA LEU A 77 0.74 -5.18 -35.44
C LEU A 77 -0.15 -4.17 -34.71
N VAL A 78 -0.43 -3.02 -35.35
CA VAL A 78 -1.40 -2.03 -34.88
C VAL A 78 -2.81 -2.61 -34.91
N LYS A 79 -3.19 -3.34 -35.97
CA LYS A 79 -4.47 -4.06 -36.06
C LYS A 79 -4.61 -5.08 -34.94
N ASN A 80 -3.58 -5.87 -34.65
CA ASN A 80 -3.63 -6.87 -33.58
C ASN A 80 -3.71 -6.23 -32.20
N HIS A 81 -2.98 -5.13 -31.93
CA HIS A 81 -3.14 -4.39 -30.67
C HIS A 81 -4.49 -3.71 -30.55
N LEU A 82 -5.01 -3.12 -31.63
CA LEU A 82 -6.33 -2.51 -31.68
C LEU A 82 -7.42 -3.56 -31.45
N LEU A 83 -7.33 -4.72 -32.13
CA LEU A 83 -8.26 -5.84 -31.97
C LEU A 83 -8.18 -6.43 -30.56
N THR A 84 -6.98 -6.59 -29.99
CA THR A 84 -6.80 -7.04 -28.60
C THR A 84 -7.40 -6.05 -27.62
N THR A 85 -7.25 -4.75 -27.88
CA THR A 85 -7.83 -3.68 -27.05
C THR A 85 -9.35 -3.65 -27.17
N ILE A 86 -9.90 -3.81 -28.38
CA ILE A 86 -11.35 -3.91 -28.61
C ILE A 86 -11.91 -5.14 -27.91
N ILE A 87 -11.30 -6.31 -28.07
CA ILE A 87 -11.70 -7.55 -27.38
C ILE A 87 -11.59 -7.40 -25.86
N PHE A 88 -10.56 -6.70 -25.36
CA PHE A 88 -10.40 -6.38 -23.94
C PHE A 88 -11.51 -5.43 -23.42
N LEU A 89 -11.99 -4.52 -24.26
CA LEU A 89 -13.11 -3.63 -23.94
C LEU A 89 -14.46 -4.30 -24.07
N VAL A 90 -14.58 -5.42 -24.81
CA VAL A 90 -15.81 -6.20 -24.83
C VAL A 90 -15.96 -6.90 -23.48
N PRO A 91 -17.08 -6.70 -22.77
CA PRO A 91 -17.33 -7.35 -21.50
C PRO A 91 -17.13 -8.87 -21.56
N SER A 92 -16.49 -9.41 -20.54
CA SER A 92 -16.14 -10.84 -20.43
C SER A 92 -17.34 -11.79 -20.47
N PHE A 93 -18.57 -11.30 -20.24
CA PHE A 93 -19.78 -12.10 -20.41
C PHE A 93 -20.25 -12.23 -21.87
N LEU A 94 -19.79 -11.35 -22.77
CA LEU A 94 -20.09 -11.41 -24.21
C LEU A 94 -19.10 -12.29 -24.98
N HIS A 95 -17.92 -12.55 -24.42
CA HIS A 95 -16.98 -13.52 -24.95
C HIS A 95 -17.05 -14.80 -24.12
N ARG A 96 -17.54 -15.89 -24.73
CA ARG A 96 -17.49 -17.21 -24.11
C ARG A 96 -16.03 -17.68 -24.06
N THR A 97 -15.36 -17.44 -22.95
CA THR A 97 -14.08 -18.09 -22.66
C THR A 97 -14.33 -19.59 -22.51
N THR A 98 -13.87 -20.37 -23.48
CA THR A 98 -14.00 -21.84 -23.50
C THR A 98 -13.13 -22.53 -22.46
N THR A 99 -12.22 -21.79 -21.81
CA THR A 99 -11.38 -22.29 -20.73
C THR A 99 -11.99 -21.92 -19.37
N PRO A 100 -12.29 -22.90 -18.50
CA PRO A 100 -12.74 -22.61 -17.15
C PRO A 100 -11.63 -21.85 -16.42
N SER A 101 -11.94 -20.64 -15.94
CA SER A 101 -11.02 -19.85 -15.13
C SER A 101 -10.68 -20.62 -13.86
N LYS A 102 -9.38 -20.84 -13.59
CA LYS A 102 -8.94 -21.42 -12.32
C LYS A 102 -9.21 -20.40 -11.21
N LEU A 103 -10.20 -20.69 -10.36
CA LEU A 103 -10.47 -19.88 -9.19
C LEU A 103 -9.29 -19.95 -8.23
N HIS A 104 -8.79 -18.80 -7.84
CA HIS A 104 -7.76 -18.69 -6.79
C HIS A 104 -8.44 -18.73 -5.41
N SER A 105 -7.68 -19.13 -4.39
CA SER A 105 -8.16 -19.18 -2.99
C SER A 105 -8.74 -17.86 -2.50
N THR A 106 -8.37 -16.72 -3.09
CA THR A 106 -8.87 -15.38 -2.74
C THR A 106 -9.87 -14.80 -3.74
N SER A 107 -10.34 -15.55 -4.74
CA SER A 107 -11.24 -15.03 -5.78
C SER A 107 -12.58 -14.53 -5.22
N TYR A 108 -13.04 -15.05 -4.09
CA TYR A 108 -14.24 -14.54 -3.40
C TYR A 108 -14.10 -13.09 -2.92
N LEU A 109 -12.87 -12.65 -2.59
CA LEU A 109 -12.61 -11.26 -2.18
C LEU A 109 -12.70 -10.30 -3.36
N ASP A 110 -12.34 -10.74 -4.57
CA ASP A 110 -12.53 -9.95 -5.78
C ASP A 110 -14.01 -9.80 -6.12
N GLY A 111 -14.81 -10.85 -5.89
CA GLY A 111 -16.28 -10.78 -5.98
C GLY A 111 -16.87 -9.79 -4.97
N LEU A 112 -16.45 -9.85 -3.71
CA LEU A 112 -16.90 -8.93 -2.65
C LEU A 112 -16.53 -7.46 -2.97
N ARG A 113 -15.33 -7.22 -3.50
CA ARG A 113 -14.92 -5.89 -4.00
C ARG A 113 -15.82 -5.41 -5.14
N GLY A 114 -16.24 -6.30 -6.05
CA GLY A 114 -17.17 -5.96 -7.13
C GLY A 114 -18.53 -5.51 -6.61
N VAL A 115 -19.09 -6.23 -5.63
CA VAL A 115 -20.35 -5.84 -4.97
C VAL A 115 -20.20 -4.51 -4.24
N ALA A 116 -19.10 -4.31 -3.51
CA ALA A 116 -18.82 -3.05 -2.83
C ALA A 116 -18.68 -1.88 -3.83
N ALA A 117 -18.02 -2.08 -4.97
CA ALA A 117 -17.91 -1.07 -6.03
C ALA A 117 -19.27 -0.69 -6.60
N PHE A 118 -20.16 -1.66 -6.80
CA PHE A 118 -21.52 -1.42 -7.26
C PHE A 118 -22.32 -0.56 -6.28
N PHE A 119 -22.22 -0.83 -4.98
CA PHE A 119 -22.87 -0.01 -3.95
C PHE A 119 -22.25 1.39 -3.83
N VAL A 120 -20.95 1.56 -4.05
CA VAL A 120 -20.31 2.90 -4.14
C VAL A 120 -20.82 3.68 -5.35
N PHE A 121 -21.03 3.01 -6.49
CA PHE A 121 -21.63 3.62 -7.67
C PHE A 121 -23.07 4.06 -7.41
N ILE A 122 -23.90 3.19 -6.80
CA ILE A 122 -25.26 3.54 -6.37
C ILE A 122 -25.21 4.72 -5.40
N HIS A 123 -24.32 4.70 -4.41
CA HIS A 123 -24.18 5.77 -3.43
C HIS A 123 -24.00 7.13 -4.10
N HIS A 124 -23.01 7.25 -4.98
CA HIS A 124 -22.74 8.51 -5.68
C HIS A 124 -23.89 8.92 -6.61
N SER A 125 -24.53 7.94 -7.26
CA SER A 125 -25.73 8.20 -8.07
C SER A 125 -26.90 8.69 -7.22
N VAL A 126 -27.10 8.16 -6.01
CA VAL A 126 -28.22 8.55 -5.14
C VAL A 126 -27.98 9.93 -4.54
N ILE A 127 -26.80 10.19 -3.97
CA ILE A 127 -26.54 11.47 -3.27
C ILE A 127 -26.47 12.67 -4.22
N ASP A 128 -26.11 12.45 -5.50
CA ASP A 128 -26.06 13.52 -6.50
C ASP A 128 -27.47 14.01 -6.89
N TRP A 129 -28.48 13.13 -6.82
CA TRP A 129 -29.88 13.44 -7.15
C TRP A 129 -30.73 13.71 -5.91
N TYR A 130 -30.42 13.05 -4.78
CA TYR A 130 -31.13 13.13 -3.51
C TYR A 130 -30.16 13.38 -2.35
N PRO A 131 -29.60 14.60 -2.21
CA PRO A 131 -28.55 14.88 -1.21
C PRO A 131 -28.95 14.62 0.24
N PHE A 132 -30.24 14.77 0.58
CA PHE A 132 -30.77 14.49 1.93
C PHE A 132 -30.60 13.03 2.35
N LEU A 133 -30.53 12.08 1.40
CA LEU A 133 -30.31 10.66 1.69
C LEU A 133 -28.88 10.34 2.15
N LYS A 134 -27.97 11.32 2.12
CA LYS A 134 -26.63 11.20 2.72
C LYS A 134 -26.71 10.92 4.22
N TYR A 135 -27.69 11.49 4.90
CA TYR A 135 -27.86 11.44 6.34
C TYR A 135 -28.67 10.20 6.78
N GLY A 136 -28.54 9.83 8.06
CA GLY A 136 -29.21 8.65 8.61
C GLY A 136 -30.57 9.03 9.21
N TYR A 137 -31.48 8.07 9.33
CA TYR A 137 -32.77 8.35 9.94
C TYR A 137 -32.59 8.89 11.37
N GLY A 138 -33.19 10.03 11.66
CA GLY A 138 -33.12 10.71 12.95
C GLY A 138 -31.79 11.44 13.22
N SER A 139 -30.91 11.65 12.23
CA SER A 139 -29.68 12.42 12.45
C SER A 139 -29.89 13.93 12.55
N SER A 140 -31.02 14.43 12.06
CA SER A 140 -31.44 15.83 12.14
C SER A 140 -32.97 15.91 12.20
N ALA A 141 -33.52 17.08 12.52
CA ALA A 141 -34.96 17.33 12.57
C ALA A 141 -35.66 17.00 11.23
N ASP A 142 -34.94 17.15 10.11
CA ASP A 142 -35.46 16.93 8.76
C ASP A 142 -35.21 15.50 8.22
N ASP A 143 -34.42 14.68 8.93
CA ASP A 143 -33.96 13.37 8.44
C ASP A 143 -34.91 12.22 8.85
N HIS A 144 -36.15 12.24 8.36
CA HIS A 144 -37.17 11.24 8.70
C HIS A 144 -37.69 10.45 7.50
N ASN A 145 -36.90 10.33 6.43
CA ASN A 145 -37.29 9.60 5.23
C ASN A 145 -37.10 8.08 5.42
N ILE A 146 -38.06 7.27 4.94
CA ILE A 146 -37.99 5.79 5.00
C ILE A 146 -36.70 5.22 4.41
N PHE A 147 -36.15 5.84 3.35
CA PHE A 147 -34.90 5.40 2.74
C PHE A 147 -33.69 5.56 3.66
N GLN A 148 -33.73 6.51 4.60
CA GLN A 148 -32.65 6.76 5.56
C GLN A 148 -32.58 5.71 6.68
N LEU A 149 -33.58 4.81 6.79
CA LEU A 149 -33.60 3.74 7.79
C LEU A 149 -32.35 2.84 7.68
N PRO A 150 -31.81 2.34 8.80
CA PRO A 150 -30.49 1.72 8.85
C PRO A 150 -30.32 0.55 7.88
N PHE A 151 -31.31 -0.33 7.76
CA PHE A 151 -31.21 -1.50 6.86
C PHE A 151 -31.34 -1.13 5.38
N ILE A 152 -32.21 -0.17 5.04
CA ILE A 152 -32.42 0.27 3.66
C ILE A 152 -31.21 1.06 3.18
N ARG A 153 -30.67 1.95 4.04
CA ARG A 153 -29.50 2.77 3.75
C ARG A 153 -28.25 1.97 3.46
N LEU A 154 -28.10 0.76 4.02
CA LEU A 154 -26.96 -0.12 3.72
C LEU A 154 -26.87 -0.49 2.24
N LEU A 155 -27.97 -0.50 1.49
CA LEU A 155 -27.99 -0.80 0.05
C LEU A 155 -27.30 0.29 -0.80
N TYR A 156 -27.14 1.50 -0.26
CA TYR A 156 -26.53 2.63 -0.96
C TYR A 156 -25.53 3.41 -0.09
N SER A 157 -25.05 2.83 1.02
CA SER A 157 -24.08 3.47 1.91
C SER A 157 -22.65 3.27 1.41
N GLY A 158 -22.13 4.25 0.65
CA GLY A 158 -20.78 4.21 0.11
C GLY A 158 -19.70 4.18 1.19
N GLY A 159 -19.91 4.88 2.31
CA GLY A 159 -18.95 4.92 3.43
C GLY A 159 -18.67 3.53 4.01
N ALA A 160 -19.71 2.71 4.22
CA ALA A 160 -19.54 1.34 4.71
C ALA A 160 -18.75 0.47 3.71
N MET A 161 -19.00 0.66 2.41
CA MET A 161 -18.30 -0.08 1.35
C MET A 161 -16.83 0.30 1.24
N VAL A 162 -16.48 1.58 1.42
CA VAL A 162 -15.08 2.03 1.50
C VAL A 162 -14.37 1.37 2.68
N CYS A 163 -15.04 1.23 3.83
CA CYS A 163 -14.46 0.52 4.97
C CYS A 163 -14.17 -0.95 4.64
N ILE A 164 -15.09 -1.63 3.94
CA ILE A 164 -14.89 -3.01 3.45
C ILE A 164 -13.69 -3.07 2.50
N PHE A 165 -13.54 -2.14 1.55
CA PHE A 165 -12.38 -2.08 0.65
C PHE A 165 -11.06 -2.00 1.41
N PHE A 166 -10.99 -1.23 2.49
CA PHE A 166 -9.78 -1.08 3.30
C PHE A 166 -9.44 -2.38 4.07
N VAL A 167 -10.44 -3.05 4.65
CA VAL A 167 -10.24 -4.36 5.29
C VAL A 167 -9.77 -5.41 4.29
N ILE A 168 -10.44 -5.52 3.12
CA ILE A 168 -10.04 -6.48 2.08
C ILE A 168 -8.64 -6.15 1.57
N SER A 169 -8.29 -4.86 1.44
CA SER A 169 -6.93 -4.46 1.09
C SER A 169 -5.91 -4.96 2.11
N GLY A 170 -6.12 -4.69 3.40
CA GLY A 170 -5.25 -5.22 4.46
C GLY A 170 -5.04 -6.74 4.36
N PHE A 171 -6.13 -7.48 4.16
CA PHE A 171 -6.10 -8.94 4.06
C PHE A 171 -5.31 -9.44 2.84
N VAL A 172 -5.63 -8.94 1.65
CA VAL A 172 -5.03 -9.43 0.39
C VAL A 172 -3.54 -9.11 0.32
N LEU A 173 -3.13 -7.96 0.84
CA LEU A 173 -1.72 -7.56 0.77
C LEU A 173 -0.82 -8.28 1.76
N SER A 174 -1.37 -8.73 2.87
CA SER A 174 -0.63 -9.44 3.91
C SER A 174 -0.58 -10.94 3.70
N LYS A 175 -1.65 -11.56 3.16
CA LYS A 175 -1.79 -13.03 3.06
C LYS A 175 -0.54 -13.73 2.52
N LYS A 176 -0.05 -13.33 1.33
CA LYS A 176 1.13 -13.97 0.72
C LYS A 176 2.40 -13.75 1.53
N GLY A 177 2.59 -12.56 2.09
CA GLY A 177 3.75 -12.26 2.93
C GLY A 177 3.77 -13.07 4.23
N LEU A 178 2.60 -13.23 4.86
CA LEU A 178 2.42 -14.05 6.07
C LEU A 178 2.72 -15.53 5.81
N MET A 179 2.30 -16.07 4.66
CA MET A 179 2.63 -17.44 4.25
C MET A 179 4.15 -17.63 4.06
N LEU A 180 4.82 -16.69 3.36
CA LEU A 180 6.28 -16.76 3.16
C LEU A 180 7.05 -16.66 4.49
N SER A 181 6.60 -15.77 5.39
CA SER A 181 7.17 -15.64 6.74
C SER A 181 7.03 -16.95 7.54
N ARG A 182 5.86 -17.60 7.51
CA ARG A 182 5.65 -18.91 8.18
C ARG A 182 6.60 -19.98 7.64
N ASN A 183 6.80 -20.03 6.32
CA ASN A 183 7.67 -21.01 5.68
C ASN A 183 9.17 -20.74 5.89
N GLY A 184 9.55 -19.66 6.59
CA GLY A 184 10.94 -19.25 6.74
C GLY A 184 11.56 -18.63 5.48
N GLU A 185 10.75 -18.32 4.45
CA GLU A 185 11.19 -17.79 3.16
C GLU A 185 11.41 -16.26 3.19
N HIS A 186 12.23 -15.79 4.12
CA HIS A 186 12.42 -14.36 4.43
C HIS A 186 12.96 -13.55 3.25
N GLN A 187 13.85 -14.12 2.44
CA GLN A 187 14.38 -13.43 1.26
C GLN A 187 13.29 -13.17 0.22
N ARG A 188 12.46 -14.18 -0.08
CA ARG A 188 11.32 -14.05 -0.98
C ARG A 188 10.27 -13.08 -0.44
N LEU A 189 10.11 -13.01 0.88
CA LEU A 189 9.27 -12.01 1.52
C LEU A 189 9.78 -10.59 1.26
N LEU A 190 11.09 -10.34 1.41
CA LEU A 190 11.69 -9.03 1.12
C LEU A 190 11.51 -8.63 -0.35
N ASP A 191 11.77 -9.55 -1.28
CA ASP A 191 11.55 -9.32 -2.73
C ASP A 191 10.08 -9.00 -3.03
N LEU A 192 9.16 -9.70 -2.36
CA LEU A 192 7.73 -9.45 -2.47
C LEU A 192 7.37 -8.05 -1.94
N LEU A 193 7.87 -7.67 -0.76
CA LEU A 193 7.56 -6.37 -0.14
C LEU A 193 8.12 -5.22 -0.98
N ALA A 194 9.41 -5.27 -1.34
CA ALA A 194 10.07 -4.24 -2.15
C ALA A 194 9.33 -3.99 -3.46
N SER A 195 8.95 -5.07 -4.13
CA SER A 195 8.26 -4.97 -5.41
C SER A 195 6.78 -4.57 -5.26
N SER A 196 6.14 -4.87 -4.13
CA SER A 196 4.75 -4.49 -3.85
C SER A 196 4.59 -3.02 -3.50
N VAL A 197 5.55 -2.43 -2.80
CA VAL A 197 5.59 -0.99 -2.50
C VAL A 197 5.53 -0.18 -3.80
N PHE A 198 6.44 -0.46 -4.73
CA PHE A 198 6.52 0.28 -5.99
C PHE A 198 5.29 0.05 -6.88
N ARG A 199 4.92 -1.21 -7.13
CA ARG A 199 3.79 -1.52 -8.02
C ARG A 199 2.47 -0.97 -7.51
N ARG A 200 2.26 -0.96 -6.19
CA ARG A 200 1.01 -0.47 -5.61
C ARG A 200 0.86 1.04 -5.77
N ALA A 201 1.90 1.80 -5.42
CA ALA A 201 1.90 3.25 -5.60
C ALA A 201 1.62 3.61 -7.07
N MET A 202 2.32 2.97 -8.01
CA MET A 202 2.11 3.20 -9.44
C MET A 202 0.70 2.85 -9.92
N ARG A 203 0.16 1.69 -9.50
CA ARG A 203 -1.19 1.25 -9.86
C ARG A 203 -2.27 2.20 -9.36
N LEU A 204 -2.10 2.80 -8.19
CA LEU A 204 -3.07 3.74 -7.62
C LEU A 204 -2.91 5.15 -8.18
N HIS A 205 -1.68 5.63 -8.29
CA HIS A 205 -1.39 7.01 -8.70
C HIS A 205 -1.58 7.23 -10.21
N ILE A 206 -1.17 6.30 -11.08
CA ILE A 206 -1.28 6.52 -12.54
C ILE A 206 -2.74 6.75 -12.97
N PRO A 207 -3.72 5.89 -12.64
CA PRO A 207 -5.12 6.12 -13.01
C PRO A 207 -5.69 7.39 -12.39
N THR A 208 -5.27 7.73 -11.17
CA THR A 208 -5.66 8.94 -10.44
C THR A 208 -5.20 10.20 -11.19
N ILE A 209 -3.93 10.25 -11.63
CA ILE A 209 -3.37 11.36 -12.41
C ILE A 209 -4.12 11.49 -13.74
N ILE A 210 -4.34 10.37 -14.46
CA ILE A 210 -5.03 10.38 -15.75
C ILE A 210 -6.47 10.87 -15.60
N SER A 211 -7.21 10.35 -14.62
CA SER A 211 -8.61 10.73 -14.37
C SER A 211 -8.75 12.20 -13.98
N SER A 212 -7.91 12.69 -13.06
CA SER A 212 -7.96 14.09 -12.63
C SER A 212 -7.49 15.04 -13.73
N PHE A 213 -6.53 14.63 -14.56
CA PHE A 213 -6.11 15.38 -15.74
C PHE A 213 -7.23 15.51 -16.77
N LEU A 214 -7.92 14.41 -17.07
CA LEU A 214 -9.07 14.44 -17.97
C LEU A 214 -10.17 15.37 -17.45
N SER A 215 -10.45 15.33 -16.14
CA SER A 215 -11.37 16.29 -15.51
C SER A 215 -10.90 17.73 -15.69
N MET A 216 -9.61 18.03 -15.48
CA MET A 216 -9.06 19.36 -15.75
C MET A 216 -9.32 19.83 -17.19
N LEU A 217 -9.15 18.94 -18.18
CA LEU A 217 -9.48 19.26 -19.59
C LEU A 217 -10.98 19.54 -19.77
N MET A 218 -11.86 18.72 -19.16
CA MET A 218 -13.32 18.94 -19.22
C MET A 218 -13.73 20.29 -18.63
N VAL A 219 -13.08 20.74 -17.55
CA VAL A 219 -13.28 22.09 -16.99
C VAL A 219 -12.91 23.17 -18.00
N ARG A 220 -11.76 23.02 -18.69
CA ARG A 220 -11.31 24.00 -19.69
C ARG A 220 -12.25 24.10 -20.88
N LEU A 221 -12.87 22.98 -21.26
CA LEU A 221 -13.84 22.90 -22.35
C LEU A 221 -15.26 23.33 -21.94
N ASN A 222 -15.49 23.66 -20.66
CA ASN A 222 -16.82 23.93 -20.05
C ASN A 222 -17.80 22.76 -20.21
N TRP A 223 -17.33 21.52 -20.08
CA TRP A 223 -18.20 20.34 -20.18
C TRP A 223 -18.89 19.99 -18.86
N TYR A 224 -18.48 20.60 -17.75
CA TYR A 224 -19.16 20.45 -16.46
C TYR A 224 -20.34 21.42 -16.32
N GLU A 225 -21.45 20.90 -15.80
CA GLU A 225 -22.53 21.73 -15.26
C GLU A 225 -22.02 22.49 -14.03
N LYS A 226 -22.38 23.76 -13.87
CA LYS A 226 -21.94 24.58 -12.73
C LYS A 226 -22.60 24.12 -11.43
N ARG A 227 -21.98 23.18 -10.73
CA ARG A 227 -22.40 22.71 -9.40
C ARG A 227 -21.37 23.07 -8.33
N HIS A 228 -21.78 23.07 -7.06
CA HIS A 228 -20.92 23.51 -5.96
C HIS A 228 -19.67 22.63 -5.76
N TRP A 229 -19.70 21.38 -6.22
CA TRP A 229 -18.55 20.46 -6.19
C TRP A 229 -17.73 20.46 -7.48
N THR A 230 -18.11 21.24 -8.50
CA THR A 230 -17.33 21.32 -9.73
C THR A 230 -16.15 22.28 -9.58
N PRO A 231 -14.95 21.88 -10.03
CA PRO A 231 -13.78 22.75 -9.98
C PRO A 231 -14.01 24.02 -10.80
N LYS A 232 -13.61 25.16 -10.24
CA LYS A 232 -13.74 26.47 -10.90
C LYS A 232 -12.85 26.52 -12.14
N ARG A 233 -13.39 27.07 -13.23
CA ARG A 233 -12.63 27.39 -14.44
C ARG A 233 -11.82 28.67 -14.21
N LEU A 234 -10.49 28.56 -14.26
CA LEU A 234 -9.57 29.69 -14.11
C LEU A 234 -9.44 30.48 -15.43
N GLY A 235 -8.78 31.64 -15.41
CA GLY A 235 -8.70 32.52 -16.58
C GLY A 235 -7.93 31.84 -17.71
N THR A 236 -6.70 31.42 -17.43
CA THR A 236 -5.80 30.83 -18.42
C THR A 236 -5.66 29.32 -18.31
N PHE A 237 -5.19 28.66 -19.38
CA PHE A 237 -4.84 27.24 -19.33
C PHE A 237 -3.68 26.98 -18.37
N SER A 238 -2.67 27.87 -18.35
CA SER A 238 -1.51 27.77 -17.47
C SER A 238 -1.91 27.80 -16.00
N GLU A 239 -2.81 28.71 -15.61
CA GLU A 239 -3.39 28.75 -14.26
C GLU A 239 -4.09 27.43 -13.92
N GLN A 240 -4.92 26.90 -14.82
CA GLN A 240 -5.63 25.64 -14.57
C GLN A 240 -4.67 24.45 -14.44
N TRP A 241 -3.65 24.40 -15.30
CA TRP A 241 -2.61 23.37 -15.24
C TRP A 241 -1.84 23.44 -13.92
N ALA A 242 -1.39 24.63 -13.51
CA ALA A 242 -0.68 24.83 -12.25
C ALA A 242 -1.55 24.43 -11.04
N HIS A 243 -2.83 24.83 -11.06
CA HIS A 243 -3.80 24.43 -10.04
C HIS A 243 -3.99 22.91 -10.00
N TRP A 244 -4.20 22.26 -11.15
CA TRP A 244 -4.31 20.80 -11.22
C TRP A 244 -3.04 20.09 -10.75
N TRP A 245 -1.88 20.58 -11.14
CA TRP A 245 -0.61 19.99 -10.74
C TRP A 245 -0.38 20.08 -9.23
N LEU A 246 -0.67 21.23 -8.61
CA LEU A 246 -0.62 21.41 -7.16
C LEU A 246 -1.50 20.39 -6.42
N HIS A 247 -2.76 20.24 -6.85
CA HIS A 247 -3.68 19.28 -6.24
C HIS A 247 -3.27 17.83 -6.51
N THR A 248 -2.66 17.55 -7.66
CA THR A 248 -2.09 16.24 -7.98
C THR A 248 -0.91 15.93 -7.06
N GLN A 249 0.02 16.87 -6.87
CA GLN A 249 1.15 16.72 -5.95
C GLN A 249 0.69 16.42 -4.53
N TYR A 250 -0.40 17.05 -4.07
CA TYR A 250 -0.98 16.78 -2.76
C TYR A 250 -1.44 15.32 -2.64
N ILE A 251 -2.19 14.79 -3.61
CA ILE A 251 -2.62 13.37 -3.63
C ILE A 251 -1.42 12.41 -3.68
N LEU A 252 -0.36 12.79 -4.39
CA LEU A 252 0.84 11.96 -4.56
C LEU A 252 1.82 12.06 -3.39
N ASN A 253 1.63 13.00 -2.46
CA ASN A 253 2.59 13.26 -1.39
C ASN A 253 2.52 12.17 -0.31
N PRO A 254 3.55 11.30 -0.17
CA PRO A 254 3.54 10.25 0.84
C PRO A 254 3.77 10.77 2.26
N PHE A 255 4.22 12.02 2.41
CA PHE A 255 4.53 12.66 3.68
C PHE A 255 3.38 13.51 4.23
N GLN A 256 2.25 13.53 3.52
CA GLN A 256 1.07 14.20 4.01
C GLN A 256 0.55 13.50 5.27
N GLU A 257 0.16 14.28 6.28
CA GLU A 257 -0.55 13.74 7.43
C GLU A 257 -1.92 13.20 6.99
N ILE A 258 -2.16 11.91 7.25
CA ILE A 258 -3.42 11.23 6.93
C ILE A 258 -4.01 10.73 8.26
N GLY A 259 -4.45 11.69 9.08
CA GLY A 259 -5.01 11.46 10.41
C GLY A 259 -6.48 11.02 10.44
N GLY A 260 -7.12 10.84 9.28
CA GLY A 260 -8.53 10.45 9.16
C GLY A 260 -9.56 11.51 9.56
N ARG A 261 -9.15 12.57 10.29
CA ARG A 261 -9.98 13.70 10.74
C ARG A 261 -10.17 14.76 9.67
N GLU A 262 -9.07 15.18 9.06
CA GLU A 262 -9.07 16.14 7.96
C GLU A 262 -8.97 15.39 6.64
N ILE A 263 -10.12 15.15 6.03
CA ILE A 263 -10.19 14.51 4.72
C ILE A 263 -9.97 15.57 3.65
N TYR A 264 -8.91 15.39 2.87
CA TYR A 264 -8.70 16.19 1.68
C TYR A 264 -9.61 15.74 0.54
N TRP A 265 -10.32 16.70 -0.04
CA TRP A 265 -11.24 16.49 -1.16
C TRP A 265 -10.64 17.10 -2.43
N PRO A 266 -10.10 16.28 -3.36
CA PRO A 266 -9.47 16.81 -4.56
C PRO A 266 -10.49 17.52 -5.46
N PRO A 267 -10.22 18.74 -5.94
CA PRO A 267 -11.21 19.53 -6.68
C PRO A 267 -11.51 18.94 -8.06
N TYR A 268 -10.54 18.28 -8.70
CA TYR A 268 -10.73 17.71 -10.04
C TYR A 268 -11.42 16.34 -10.01
N ASN A 269 -11.48 15.67 -8.87
CA ASN A 269 -12.27 14.47 -8.69
C ASN A 269 -12.34 14.18 -7.19
N PHE A 270 -13.44 14.58 -6.55
CA PHE A 270 -13.57 14.46 -5.11
C PHE A 270 -13.56 13.01 -4.64
N HIS A 271 -13.95 12.05 -5.48
CA HIS A 271 -13.94 10.63 -5.17
C HIS A 271 -12.53 10.05 -4.97
N LEU A 272 -11.47 10.75 -5.41
CA LEU A 272 -10.08 10.32 -5.25
C LEU A 272 -9.53 10.54 -3.83
N TRP A 273 -10.34 11.05 -2.89
CA TRP A 273 -9.96 11.28 -1.50
C TRP A 273 -9.44 10.02 -0.77
N THR A 274 -9.85 8.82 -1.20
CA THR A 274 -9.40 7.56 -0.60
C THR A 274 -7.97 7.16 -1.02
N ILE A 275 -7.47 7.68 -2.13
CA ILE A 275 -6.19 7.22 -2.72
C ILE A 275 -4.99 7.46 -1.79
N PRO A 276 -4.81 8.65 -1.17
CA PRO A 276 -3.74 8.84 -0.18
C PRO A 276 -3.85 7.86 0.98
N MET A 277 -5.08 7.63 1.49
CA MET A 277 -5.33 6.69 2.59
C MET A 277 -4.99 5.26 2.21
N GLU A 278 -5.30 4.84 0.98
CA GLU A 278 -4.94 3.51 0.51
C GLU A 278 -3.43 3.33 0.44
N VAL A 279 -2.70 4.29 -0.13
CA VAL A 279 -1.24 4.22 -0.22
C VAL A 279 -0.64 4.18 1.19
N TYR A 280 -1.07 5.07 2.07
CA TYR A 280 -0.60 5.14 3.45
C TYR A 280 -0.88 3.84 4.23
N GLY A 281 -2.13 3.37 4.23
CA GLY A 281 -2.52 2.12 4.88
C GLY A 281 -1.75 0.91 4.34
N SER A 282 -1.42 0.90 3.05
CA SER A 282 -0.54 -0.12 2.45
C SER A 282 0.84 -0.15 3.08
N MET A 283 1.45 1.02 3.24
CA MET A 283 2.81 1.13 3.77
C MET A 283 2.86 0.66 5.21
N ILE A 284 1.84 1.01 6.01
CA ILE A 284 1.70 0.49 7.37
C ILE A 284 1.63 -1.05 7.36
N VAL A 285 0.80 -1.65 6.49
CA VAL A 285 0.76 -3.12 6.36
C VAL A 285 2.12 -3.70 6.00
N PHE A 286 2.81 -3.15 5.01
CA PHE A 286 4.13 -3.65 4.60
C PHE A 286 5.19 -3.52 5.71
N ILE A 287 5.18 -2.42 6.45
CA ILE A 287 6.06 -2.20 7.60
C ILE A 287 5.72 -3.18 8.72
N SER A 288 4.44 -3.40 9.03
CA SER A 288 4.02 -4.39 10.03
C SER A 288 4.46 -5.81 9.66
N LEU A 289 4.34 -6.19 8.38
CA LEU A 289 4.84 -7.49 7.92
C LEU A 289 6.35 -7.62 8.09
N LEU A 290 7.11 -6.57 7.75
CA LEU A 290 8.55 -6.55 7.90
C LEU A 290 8.95 -6.65 9.39
N ALA A 291 8.30 -5.87 10.26
CA ALA A 291 8.59 -5.81 11.69
C ALA A 291 8.31 -7.15 12.39
N PHE A 292 7.21 -7.82 12.03
CA PHE A 292 6.75 -9.01 12.74
C PHE A 292 7.07 -10.34 12.02
N CYS A 293 7.80 -10.33 10.89
CA CYS A 293 8.06 -11.54 10.10
C CYS A 293 8.89 -12.62 10.82
N LYS A 294 9.68 -12.25 11.82
CA LYS A 294 10.55 -13.17 12.60
C LYS A 294 9.92 -13.64 13.91
N LEU A 295 8.73 -13.14 14.24
CA LEU A 295 8.07 -13.49 15.50
C LEU A 295 7.32 -14.81 15.37
N PRO A 296 7.18 -15.58 16.49
CA PRO A 296 6.30 -16.72 16.51
C PRO A 296 4.86 -16.29 16.20
N GLU A 297 4.10 -17.18 15.55
CA GLU A 297 2.85 -16.79 14.89
C GLU A 297 1.79 -16.22 15.83
N ILE A 298 1.62 -16.84 17.01
CA ILE A 298 0.65 -16.38 18.01
C ILE A 298 1.04 -15.00 18.53
N LEU A 299 2.32 -14.78 18.84
CA LEU A 299 2.81 -13.47 19.27
C LEU A 299 2.62 -12.41 18.17
N ARG A 300 2.89 -12.76 16.91
CA ARG A 300 2.62 -11.90 15.76
C ARG A 300 1.14 -11.51 15.67
N ILE A 301 0.21 -12.47 15.83
CA ILE A 301 -1.23 -12.19 15.82
C ILE A 301 -1.61 -11.27 16.99
N ILE A 302 -1.14 -11.55 18.21
CA ILE A 302 -1.40 -10.73 19.39
C ILE A 302 -0.90 -9.29 19.19
N LEU A 303 0.32 -9.12 18.68
CA LEU A 303 0.88 -7.79 18.43
C LEU A 303 0.18 -7.06 17.29
N LEU A 304 -0.21 -7.75 16.21
CA LEU A 304 -1.01 -7.16 15.13
C LEU A 304 -2.40 -6.73 15.64
N ALA A 305 -3.05 -7.55 16.47
CA ALA A 305 -4.32 -7.21 17.10
C ALA A 305 -4.16 -6.02 18.06
N GLY A 306 -3.11 -6.02 18.88
CA GLY A 306 -2.77 -4.90 19.75
C GLY A 306 -2.54 -3.60 18.98
N PHE A 307 -1.78 -3.66 17.86
CA PHE A 307 -1.53 -2.50 17.01
C PHE A 307 -2.80 -2.03 16.28
N THR A 308 -3.67 -2.95 15.88
CA THR A 308 -4.99 -2.66 15.33
C THR A 308 -5.83 -1.89 16.35
N LEU A 309 -5.97 -2.40 17.58
CA LEU A 309 -6.75 -1.75 18.63
C LEU A 309 -6.13 -0.40 19.04
N TYR A 310 -4.80 -0.31 19.09
CA TYR A 310 -4.10 0.94 19.35
C TYR A 310 -4.41 2.01 18.29
N SER A 311 -4.47 1.64 17.01
CA SER A 311 -4.82 2.60 15.94
C SER A 311 -6.26 3.12 16.02
N LEU A 312 -7.16 2.37 16.68
CA LEU A 312 -8.51 2.83 16.98
C LEU A 312 -8.52 3.81 18.16
N TRP A 313 -7.74 3.51 19.21
CA TRP A 313 -7.64 4.32 20.43
C TRP A 313 -6.91 5.66 20.21
N SER A 314 -5.83 5.64 19.42
CA SER A 314 -5.06 6.84 19.06
C SER A 314 -5.84 7.71 18.07
N ILE A 315 -6.70 8.59 18.61
CA ILE A 315 -7.10 9.89 18.01
C ILE A 315 -7.49 9.83 16.51
N GLY A 316 -8.11 8.74 16.02
CA GLY A 316 -8.86 8.75 14.76
C GLY A 316 -8.17 8.25 13.49
N TYR A 317 -7.11 7.42 13.59
CA TYR A 317 -6.52 6.73 12.43
C TYR A 317 -7.37 5.54 11.93
N TRP A 318 -8.65 5.79 11.66
CA TRP A 318 -9.60 4.76 11.21
C TRP A 318 -9.18 4.02 9.92
N PRO A 319 -8.48 4.61 8.92
CA PRO A 319 -8.03 3.84 7.76
C PRO A 319 -6.99 2.80 8.17
N VAL A 320 -6.05 3.17 9.04
CA VAL A 320 -5.01 2.26 9.56
C VAL A 320 -5.66 1.11 10.32
N PHE A 321 -6.65 1.41 11.17
CA PHE A 321 -7.42 0.39 11.87
C PHE A 321 -8.03 -0.64 10.91
N LEU A 322 -8.64 -0.20 9.81
CA LEU A 322 -9.26 -1.12 8.85
C LEU A 322 -8.22 -1.97 8.09
N PHE A 323 -7.12 -1.37 7.65
CA PHE A 323 -6.04 -2.10 6.98
C PHE A 323 -5.36 -3.11 7.92
N LEU A 324 -5.12 -2.75 9.17
CA LEU A 324 -4.55 -3.65 10.18
C LEU A 324 -5.56 -4.72 10.62
N SER A 325 -6.86 -4.41 10.69
CA SER A 325 -7.91 -5.41 10.91
C SER A 325 -7.87 -6.49 9.83
N GLY A 326 -7.79 -6.09 8.55
CA GLY A 326 -7.63 -7.02 7.44
C GLY A 326 -6.35 -7.87 7.55
N THR A 327 -5.25 -7.25 7.98
CA THR A 327 -3.96 -7.94 8.18
C THR A 327 -4.02 -8.96 9.32
N THR A 328 -4.67 -8.60 10.42
CA THR A 328 -4.89 -9.49 11.57
C THR A 328 -5.77 -10.68 11.17
N LEU A 329 -6.86 -10.44 10.42
CA LEU A 329 -7.70 -11.50 9.87
C LEU A 329 -6.92 -12.43 8.92
N ALA A 330 -6.02 -11.89 8.10
CA ALA A 330 -5.15 -12.71 7.26
C ALA A 330 -4.17 -13.56 8.07
N ALA A 331 -3.63 -13.02 9.17
CA ALA A 331 -2.74 -13.75 10.05
C ALA A 331 -3.46 -14.91 10.75
N ILE A 332 -4.68 -14.69 11.24
CA ILE A 332 -5.54 -15.73 11.81
C ILE A 332 -5.87 -16.78 10.75
N HIS A 333 -6.31 -16.35 9.56
CA HIS A 333 -6.63 -17.26 8.46
C HIS A 333 -5.45 -18.16 8.08
N VAL A 334 -4.24 -17.60 7.96
CA VAL A 334 -3.02 -18.37 7.65
C VAL A 334 -2.68 -19.34 8.78
N TRP A 335 -2.88 -18.94 10.04
CA TRP A 335 -2.66 -19.82 11.19
C TRP A 335 -3.62 -21.01 11.20
N GLU A 336 -4.92 -20.79 10.93
CA GLU A 336 -5.95 -21.83 10.89
C GLU A 336 -5.81 -22.80 9.70
N THR A 337 -5.49 -22.28 8.52
CA THR A 337 -5.44 -23.10 7.29
C THR A 337 -4.13 -23.84 7.07
N SER A 338 -3.10 -23.56 7.86
CA SER A 338 -1.80 -24.20 7.68
C SER A 338 -1.63 -25.38 8.64
N PRO A 339 -1.33 -26.60 8.16
CA PRO A 339 -1.01 -27.71 9.04
C PRO A 339 0.19 -27.36 9.93
N ALA A 340 0.21 -27.92 11.15
CA ALA A 340 1.33 -27.72 12.08
C ALA A 340 2.64 -27.98 11.35
N LEU A 341 3.56 -27.02 11.39
CA LEU A 341 4.90 -27.23 10.84
C LEU A 341 5.47 -28.47 11.54
N PRO A 342 5.95 -29.49 10.81
CA PRO A 342 6.72 -30.55 11.46
C PRO A 342 7.84 -29.87 12.24
N PRO A 343 8.16 -30.32 13.46
CA PRO A 343 9.24 -29.74 14.24
C PRO A 343 10.46 -29.71 13.32
N GLN A 344 10.88 -28.49 12.95
CA GLN A 344 12.08 -28.32 12.16
C GLN A 344 13.18 -28.96 13.00
N LEU A 345 13.74 -30.06 12.49
CA LEU A 345 14.99 -30.57 13.01
C LEU A 345 15.94 -29.38 12.89
N ALA A 346 16.22 -28.72 14.01
CA ALA A 346 17.10 -27.58 14.03
C ALA A 346 18.38 -28.02 13.30
N PRO A 347 18.85 -27.27 12.29
CA PRO A 347 20.19 -27.52 11.80
C PRO A 347 21.09 -27.48 13.04
N ALA A 348 21.90 -28.51 13.22
CA ALA A 348 22.91 -28.59 14.25
C ALA A 348 23.99 -27.53 13.96
N THR A 349 23.64 -26.25 14.03
CA THR A 349 24.58 -25.14 14.13
C THR A 349 24.71 -24.84 15.60
N GLN A 350 25.77 -25.39 16.19
CA GLN A 350 26.34 -24.92 17.44
C GLN A 350 26.40 -23.39 17.41
N GLY A 351 25.83 -22.71 18.41
CA GLY A 351 26.02 -21.28 18.59
C GLY A 351 24.79 -20.50 19.09
N THR A 352 24.59 -20.50 20.41
CA THR A 352 24.26 -19.28 21.18
C THR A 352 22.97 -18.48 20.88
N SER A 353 21.84 -19.10 20.50
CA SER A 353 20.55 -18.37 20.49
C SER A 353 19.35 -19.09 21.11
N THR A 354 19.49 -20.34 21.55
CA THR A 354 18.41 -21.12 22.17
C THR A 354 18.14 -20.78 23.65
N LEU A 355 18.85 -19.82 24.23
CA LEU A 355 18.78 -19.48 25.66
C LEU A 355 17.66 -18.49 26.03
N TYR A 356 17.01 -17.85 25.04
CA TYR A 356 15.96 -16.86 25.32
C TYR A 356 14.54 -17.45 25.43
N LEU A 357 14.22 -18.52 24.70
CA LEU A 357 12.87 -19.13 24.76
C LEU A 357 12.72 -20.15 25.90
N ALA A 358 13.81 -20.74 26.39
CA ALA A 358 13.78 -21.64 27.54
C ALA A 358 13.53 -20.93 28.88
N ARG A 359 13.75 -19.61 28.96
CA ARG A 359 13.50 -18.79 30.17
C ARG A 359 12.06 -18.30 30.32
N PHE A 360 11.25 -18.29 29.25
CA PHE A 360 9.84 -17.88 29.33
C PHE A 360 8.90 -19.02 29.72
N SER A 361 9.28 -20.28 29.48
CA SER A 361 8.50 -21.45 29.90
C SER A 361 8.69 -21.81 31.38
N SER A 362 9.74 -21.33 32.04
CA SER A 362 10.06 -21.65 33.44
C SER A 362 9.60 -20.60 34.46
N ALA A 363 8.87 -19.56 34.02
CA ALA A 363 8.45 -18.43 34.86
C ALA A 363 6.91 -18.33 35.01
N LEU A 364 6.20 -19.45 35.05
CA LEU A 364 4.82 -19.51 35.54
C LEU A 364 4.79 -20.31 36.86
N PRO A 365 4.71 -19.66 38.04
CA PRO A 365 4.54 -20.38 39.29
C PRO A 365 3.13 -20.97 39.37
N SER A 366 3.09 -22.29 39.49
CA SER A 366 2.00 -23.10 40.02
C SER A 366 1.49 -22.53 41.35
N TYR A 367 0.29 -21.93 41.36
CA TYR A 367 -0.40 -21.45 42.57
C TYR A 367 -1.84 -21.95 42.70
N LEU A 368 -2.20 -23.08 42.08
CA LEU A 368 -3.57 -23.63 42.17
C LEU A 368 -3.62 -25.16 42.26
N GLU A 369 -2.88 -25.78 43.20
CA GLU A 369 -3.29 -27.09 43.71
C GLU A 369 -2.58 -27.46 45.02
N LYS A 370 -3.20 -27.08 46.14
CA LYS A 370 -3.07 -27.79 47.42
C LYS A 370 -4.28 -27.46 48.30
N SER A 371 -5.42 -28.06 47.97
CA SER A 371 -6.49 -28.29 48.94
C SER A 371 -6.45 -29.76 49.33
N THR A 372 -5.87 -30.05 50.50
CA THR A 372 -5.97 -31.34 51.19
C THR A 372 -7.41 -31.58 51.67
N PRO A 373 -7.94 -32.81 51.66
CA PRO A 373 -9.18 -33.14 52.34
C PRO A 373 -8.94 -33.30 53.84
N ILE A 374 -9.87 -32.80 54.64
CA ILE A 374 -9.96 -33.01 56.10
C ILE A 374 -10.84 -34.25 56.33
N ASN A 375 -10.39 -35.14 57.22
CA ASN A 375 -11.16 -36.25 57.79
C ASN A 375 -12.39 -35.79 58.57
#